data_AF-A0AAN6VVL0-F1
#
_entry.id   AF-A0AAN6VVL0-F1
#
_cell.length_a   1.000
_cell.length_b   1.000
_cell.length_c   1.000
_cell.angle_alpha   90.00
_cell.angle_beta   90.00
_cell.angle_gamma   90.00
#
_symmetry.space_group_name_H-M   'P 1'
#
loop_
_entity.id
_entity.type
_entity.pdbx_description
1 polymer ?
#
loop_
_entity_poly.entity_id
_entity_poly.type
_entity_poly.pdbx_seq_one_letter_code
_entity_poly.pdbx_strand_id
1 'polypeptide(L)'
;SLWEEQEHIIMTGLAQAYITQALISLTNIEAVVISNMYRPWGALAHGRQTGLPPTNALDDYEKVLFLGQVLRITLTAIATSGAALSSLAITAGLCREAIVPDILRPSESHFQYYKNLPPSLTELALNVSAEATRGAEDRWADDLSAFIGVFRQLTQLDLVIKPVDFGPQVDRLKQLAPKLQLPNLQCLGLYMVYCSVGDLGAFIVRHKATLESLTLVRVGVSGGIGHWRSLFALIRDHLPRLGLSIKLCTAGGLTLLCRVEQENGEESEDCFDVGGSHEAWTTAMQEIKTR
;
A
#
# COMPACT_ATOMS: atom_id res chain seq x y z
N SER A 1 -10.75 -29.16 16.98
CA SER A 1 -11.50 -28.33 16.02
C SER A 1 -10.53 -27.73 15.00
N LEU A 2 -10.99 -27.22 13.84
CA LEU A 2 -10.10 -26.59 12.85
C LEU A 2 -9.37 -25.36 13.42
N TRP A 3 -10.02 -24.66 14.35
CA TRP A 3 -9.42 -23.59 15.14
C TRP A 3 -8.24 -24.09 15.98
N GLU A 4 -8.43 -25.17 16.75
CA GLU A 4 -7.34 -25.78 17.55
C GLU A 4 -6.18 -26.27 16.67
N GLU A 5 -6.44 -26.79 15.48
CA GLU A 5 -5.38 -27.19 14.54
C GLU A 5 -4.61 -25.98 13.99
N GLN A 6 -5.31 -24.90 13.61
CA GLN A 6 -4.68 -23.66 13.17
C GLN A 6 -3.84 -23.03 14.27
N GLU A 7 -4.40 -22.93 15.48
CA GLU A 7 -3.72 -22.45 16.67
C GLU A 7 -2.50 -23.32 16.99
N HIS A 8 -2.64 -24.66 16.92
CA HIS A 8 -1.52 -25.57 17.14
C HIS A 8 -0.40 -25.38 16.12
N ILE A 9 -0.72 -25.31 14.82
CA ILE A 9 0.28 -25.11 13.74
C ILE A 9 1.03 -23.78 13.91
N ILE A 10 0.32 -22.74 14.34
CA ILE A 10 0.87 -21.41 14.58
C ILE A 10 1.72 -21.36 15.85
N MET A 11 1.24 -21.95 16.95
CA MET A 11 1.88 -21.90 18.27
C MET A 11 3.08 -22.82 18.40
N THR A 12 3.13 -23.91 17.63
CA THR A 12 4.27 -24.85 17.64
C THR A 12 5.44 -24.44 16.75
N GLY A 13 5.29 -23.34 16.00
CA GLY A 13 6.30 -22.91 15.02
C GLY A 13 6.32 -23.73 13.72
N LEU A 14 5.43 -24.73 13.59
CA LEU A 14 5.30 -25.53 12.37
C LEU A 14 4.98 -24.68 11.14
N ALA A 15 4.13 -23.66 11.29
CA ALA A 15 3.83 -22.71 10.20
C ALA A 15 5.10 -22.06 9.65
N GLN A 16 5.98 -21.57 10.53
CA GLN A 16 7.24 -20.95 10.13
C GLN A 16 8.16 -21.95 9.45
N ALA A 17 8.29 -23.16 10.01
CA ALA A 17 9.13 -24.21 9.44
C ALA A 17 8.68 -24.59 8.02
N TYR A 18 7.37 -24.77 7.81
CA TYR A 18 6.82 -25.11 6.49
C TYR A 18 7.00 -23.99 5.47
N ILE A 19 6.72 -22.74 5.83
CA ILE A 19 6.91 -21.61 4.92
C ILE A 19 8.39 -21.43 4.59
N THR A 20 9.28 -21.53 5.59
CA THR A 20 10.73 -21.43 5.36
C THR A 20 11.22 -22.53 4.42
N GLN A 21 10.81 -23.78 4.66
CA GLN A 21 11.19 -24.91 3.80
C GLN A 21 10.64 -24.73 2.37
N ALA A 22 9.42 -24.23 2.22
CA ALA A 22 8.84 -23.93 0.91
C ALA A 22 9.65 -22.86 0.17
N LEU A 23 10.00 -21.76 0.84
CA LEU A 23 10.83 -20.69 0.27
C LEU A 23 12.23 -21.18 -0.13
N ILE A 24 12.84 -22.09 0.65
CA ILE A 24 14.12 -22.72 0.31
C ILE A 24 13.99 -23.63 -0.93
N SER A 25 12.89 -24.37 -1.02
CA SER A 25 12.74 -25.44 -2.04
C SER A 25 12.28 -24.91 -3.40
N LEU A 26 11.65 -23.75 -3.45
CA LEU A 26 11.07 -23.18 -4.65
C LEU A 26 12.07 -22.20 -5.30
N THR A 27 12.83 -22.69 -6.27
CA THR A 27 14.04 -22.05 -6.81
C THR A 27 13.83 -20.74 -7.58
N ASN A 28 12.59 -20.41 -7.94
CA ASN A 28 12.25 -19.23 -8.76
C ASN A 28 11.18 -18.35 -8.07
N ILE A 29 11.09 -18.36 -6.73
CA ILE A 29 10.19 -17.42 -6.06
C ILE A 29 10.81 -16.02 -6.07
N GLU A 30 10.06 -15.08 -6.63
CA GLU A 30 10.40 -13.66 -6.63
C GLU A 30 9.47 -12.85 -5.71
N ALA A 31 8.24 -13.32 -5.48
CA ALA A 31 7.22 -12.56 -4.77
C ALA A 31 6.51 -13.39 -3.69
N VAL A 32 6.19 -12.73 -2.57
CA VAL A 32 5.32 -13.26 -1.52
C VAL A 32 4.11 -12.34 -1.36
N VAL A 33 2.92 -12.94 -1.32
CA VAL A 33 1.66 -12.21 -1.15
C VAL A 33 0.93 -12.76 0.07
N ILE A 34 0.64 -11.88 1.03
CA ILE A 34 -0.25 -12.15 2.15
C ILE A 34 -1.59 -11.52 1.80
N SER A 35 -2.62 -12.36 1.61
CA SER A 35 -3.94 -11.91 1.19
C SER A 35 -5.06 -12.79 1.74
N ASN A 36 -6.20 -12.16 2.03
CA ASN A 36 -7.46 -12.86 2.32
C ASN A 36 -8.42 -12.83 1.11
N MET A 37 -7.95 -12.42 -0.08
CA MET A 37 -8.74 -12.42 -1.32
C MET A 37 -9.19 -13.83 -1.73
N TYR A 38 -8.38 -14.83 -1.43
CA TYR A 38 -8.61 -16.20 -1.85
C TYR A 38 -9.02 -17.05 -0.66
N ARG A 39 -10.03 -17.90 -0.87
CA ARG A 39 -10.37 -18.94 0.10
C ARG A 39 -9.29 -20.03 0.04
N PRO A 40 -8.84 -20.56 1.19
CA PRO A 40 -7.85 -21.61 1.21
C PRO A 40 -8.40 -22.88 0.56
N TRP A 41 -7.49 -23.71 0.03
CA TRP A 41 -7.86 -25.02 -0.49
C TRP A 41 -8.52 -25.85 0.62
N GLY A 42 -9.72 -26.37 0.35
CA GLY A 42 -10.51 -27.12 1.32
C GLY A 42 -11.63 -26.30 1.98
N ALA A 43 -11.66 -24.97 1.83
CA ALA A 43 -12.76 -24.14 2.33
C ALA A 43 -14.13 -24.58 1.84
N LEU A 44 -14.23 -25.01 0.57
CA LEU A 44 -15.47 -25.54 -0.02
C LEU A 44 -15.85 -26.91 0.56
N ALA A 45 -14.86 -27.80 0.75
CA ALA A 45 -15.10 -29.11 1.35
C ALA A 45 -15.57 -28.96 2.80
N HIS A 46 -14.97 -28.05 3.54
CA HIS A 46 -15.38 -27.71 4.90
C HIS A 46 -16.78 -27.09 4.93
N GLY A 47 -17.08 -26.14 4.05
CA GLY A 47 -18.41 -25.55 3.97
C GLY A 47 -19.52 -26.58 3.68
N ARG A 48 -19.21 -27.67 2.96
CA ARG A 48 -20.14 -28.80 2.79
C ARG A 48 -20.37 -29.59 4.08
N GLN A 49 -19.38 -29.67 4.95
CA GLN A 49 -19.47 -30.40 6.23
C GLN A 49 -20.19 -29.59 7.32
N THR A 50 -19.94 -28.28 7.38
CA THR A 50 -20.48 -27.40 8.43
C THR A 50 -21.70 -26.60 8.01
N GLY A 51 -22.08 -26.64 6.73
CA GLY A 51 -23.18 -25.87 6.15
C GLY A 51 -22.84 -24.41 5.84
N LEU A 52 -21.68 -23.91 6.27
CA LEU A 52 -21.21 -22.55 6.02
C LEU A 52 -19.71 -22.55 5.68
N PRO A 53 -19.30 -22.00 4.52
CA PRO A 53 -17.88 -21.93 4.18
C PRO A 53 -17.18 -20.87 5.06
N PRO A 54 -15.90 -21.08 5.42
CA PRO A 54 -15.17 -20.17 6.30
C PRO A 54 -15.09 -18.77 5.69
N THR A 55 -15.32 -17.75 6.52
CA THR A 55 -15.26 -16.35 6.10
C THR A 55 -13.81 -15.90 5.92
N ASN A 56 -13.57 -15.03 4.94
CA ASN A 56 -12.32 -14.31 4.79
C ASN A 56 -12.37 -12.92 5.44
N ALA A 57 -13.50 -12.56 6.07
CA ALA A 57 -13.71 -11.22 6.58
C ALA A 57 -12.91 -10.92 7.86
N LEU A 58 -12.43 -9.69 8.01
CA LEU A 58 -11.52 -9.26 9.09
C LEU A 58 -12.23 -8.48 10.22
N ASP A 59 -13.49 -8.84 10.49
CA ASP A 59 -14.42 -8.02 11.28
C ASP A 59 -14.26 -8.11 12.81
N ASP A 60 -13.27 -8.84 13.32
CA ASP A 60 -13.18 -9.23 14.75
C ASP A 60 -11.80 -8.95 15.37
N TYR A 61 -11.77 -8.58 16.65
CA TYR A 61 -10.58 -8.20 17.40
C TYR A 61 -9.61 -9.37 17.61
N GLU A 62 -10.10 -10.60 17.78
CA GLU A 62 -9.24 -11.79 17.87
C GLU A 62 -8.42 -12.02 16.59
N LYS A 63 -8.90 -11.51 15.44
CA LYS A 63 -8.20 -11.60 14.15
C LYS A 63 -6.98 -10.67 14.09
N VAL A 64 -6.91 -9.61 14.91
CA VAL A 64 -5.78 -8.67 14.97
C VAL A 64 -4.52 -9.39 15.49
N LEU A 65 -4.65 -10.18 16.57
CA LEU A 65 -3.56 -10.96 17.14
C LEU A 65 -3.08 -12.05 16.17
N PHE A 66 -4.04 -12.77 15.57
CA PHE A 66 -3.75 -13.80 14.58
C PHE A 66 -3.02 -13.23 13.36
N LEU A 67 -3.50 -12.13 12.78
CA LEU A 67 -2.85 -11.48 11.64
C LEU A 67 -1.43 -11.02 11.98
N GLY A 68 -1.25 -10.40 13.15
CA GLY A 68 0.07 -10.00 13.62
C GLY A 68 1.02 -11.20 13.72
N GLN A 69 0.52 -12.36 14.15
CA GLN A 69 1.30 -13.59 14.22
C GLN A 69 1.63 -14.17 12.84
N VAL A 70 0.67 -14.20 11.91
CA VAL A 70 0.89 -14.63 10.52
C VAL A 70 1.95 -13.76 9.83
N LEU A 71 1.88 -12.43 10.01
CA LEU A 71 2.88 -11.51 9.49
C LEU A 71 4.27 -11.80 10.05
N ARG A 72 4.39 -11.97 11.38
CA ARG A 72 5.67 -12.28 12.04
C ARG A 72 6.26 -13.60 11.54
N ILE A 73 5.43 -14.64 11.46
CA ILE A 73 5.84 -15.95 10.94
C ILE A 73 6.36 -15.83 9.51
N THR A 74 5.62 -15.12 8.64
CA THR A 74 5.98 -14.98 7.23
C THR A 74 7.27 -14.17 7.06
N LEU A 75 7.39 -13.03 7.74
CA LEU A 75 8.60 -12.19 7.68
C LEU A 75 9.83 -12.90 8.24
N THR A 76 9.65 -13.67 9.32
CA THR A 76 10.75 -14.47 9.89
C THR A 76 11.16 -15.56 8.91
N ALA A 77 10.20 -16.26 8.31
CA ALA A 77 10.49 -17.28 7.29
C ALA A 77 11.21 -16.70 6.07
N ILE A 78 10.81 -15.51 5.60
CA ILE A 78 11.51 -14.77 4.54
C ILE A 78 12.96 -14.50 4.95
N ALA A 79 13.16 -13.90 6.13
CA ALA A 79 14.49 -13.56 6.63
C ALA A 79 15.42 -14.77 6.81
N THR A 80 14.86 -15.95 7.15
CA THR A 80 15.64 -17.16 7.40
C THR A 80 15.82 -18.05 6.17
N SER A 81 14.96 -17.92 5.16
CA SER A 81 14.98 -18.80 3.97
C SER A 81 16.17 -18.57 3.05
N GLY A 82 16.75 -17.36 3.06
CA GLY A 82 17.75 -16.96 2.07
C GLY A 82 17.22 -16.82 0.64
N ALA A 83 15.90 -16.86 0.45
CA ALA A 83 15.27 -16.69 -0.86
C ALA A 83 15.52 -15.28 -1.41
N ALA A 84 15.81 -15.19 -2.71
CA ALA A 84 16.09 -13.93 -3.41
C ALA A 84 14.78 -13.22 -3.83
N LEU A 85 13.91 -12.94 -2.86
CA LEU A 85 12.64 -12.27 -3.10
C LEU A 85 12.86 -10.82 -3.51
N SER A 86 12.15 -10.35 -4.53
CA SER A 86 12.10 -8.96 -4.96
C SER A 86 10.90 -8.21 -4.39
N SER A 87 9.78 -8.91 -4.17
CA SER A 87 8.49 -8.27 -3.88
C SER A 87 7.73 -8.88 -2.70
N LEU A 88 7.15 -8.01 -1.87
CA LEU A 88 6.22 -8.37 -0.80
C LEU A 88 4.94 -7.55 -0.91
N ALA A 89 3.79 -8.23 -0.98
CA ALA A 89 2.49 -7.59 -0.92
C ALA A 89 1.69 -8.06 0.29
N ILE A 90 1.14 -7.11 1.05
CA ILE A 90 0.25 -7.38 2.17
C ILE A 90 -1.08 -6.67 1.89
N THR A 91 -2.08 -7.46 1.52
CA THR A 91 -3.35 -6.98 1.00
C THR A 91 -4.52 -7.56 1.78
N ALA A 92 -5.54 -6.74 2.01
CA ALA A 92 -6.83 -7.20 2.52
C ALA A 92 -7.94 -6.85 1.50
N GLY A 93 -8.73 -7.87 1.20
CA GLY A 93 -9.35 -8.12 -0.10
C GLY A 93 -10.74 -7.53 -0.31
N LEU A 94 -11.40 -7.05 0.73
CA LEU A 94 -12.69 -6.38 0.61
C LEU A 94 -12.57 -4.90 0.95
N CYS A 95 -13.46 -4.06 0.42
CA CYS A 95 -13.44 -2.61 0.59
C CYS A 95 -13.37 -2.16 2.07
N ARG A 96 -13.84 -2.99 3.01
CA ARG A 96 -13.87 -2.73 4.46
C ARG A 96 -12.75 -3.38 5.26
N GLU A 97 -11.92 -4.17 4.60
CA GLU A 97 -10.87 -4.96 5.24
C GLU A 97 -9.55 -4.33 4.83
N ALA A 98 -8.96 -3.58 5.74
CA ALA A 98 -7.64 -3.02 5.58
C ALA A 98 -6.87 -3.23 6.87
N ILE A 99 -5.57 -3.45 6.76
CA ILE A 99 -4.76 -3.79 7.93
C ILE A 99 -4.55 -2.53 8.73
N VAL A 100 -4.89 -2.57 10.01
CA VAL A 100 -4.57 -1.46 10.91
C VAL A 100 -3.06 -1.50 11.19
N PRO A 101 -2.34 -0.36 11.14
CA PRO A 101 -0.89 -0.36 11.30
C PRO A 101 -0.34 -0.91 12.63
N ASP A 102 -1.15 -0.95 13.69
CA ASP A 102 -0.76 -1.56 14.97
C ASP A 102 -0.48 -3.07 14.83
N ILE A 103 -1.15 -3.76 13.89
CA ILE A 103 -0.89 -5.16 13.52
C ILE A 103 0.49 -5.30 12.85
N LEU A 104 0.89 -4.30 12.07
CA LEU A 104 2.19 -4.26 11.40
C LEU A 104 3.34 -4.00 12.36
N ARG A 105 3.03 -3.54 13.59
CA ARG A 105 4.05 -3.16 14.57
C ARG A 105 5.01 -4.32 14.82
N PRO A 106 6.30 -4.16 14.50
CA PRO A 106 7.32 -5.11 14.90
C PRO A 106 7.36 -5.19 16.42
N SER A 107 7.31 -6.39 17.01
CA SER A 107 7.71 -6.50 18.41
C SER A 107 9.24 -6.35 18.49
N GLU A 108 9.71 -5.81 19.60
CA GLU A 108 11.14 -5.54 19.81
C GLU A 108 12.01 -6.80 19.70
N SER A 109 11.45 -7.95 20.09
CA SER A 109 12.06 -9.27 19.92
C SER A 109 12.17 -9.72 18.45
N HIS A 110 11.26 -9.31 17.56
CA HIS A 110 11.27 -9.72 16.15
C HIS A 110 12.08 -8.78 15.25
N PHE A 111 12.37 -7.56 15.72
CA PHE A 111 13.19 -6.59 14.99
C PHE A 111 14.57 -7.14 14.60
N GLN A 112 15.14 -8.06 15.37
CA GLN A 112 16.43 -8.67 15.03
C GLN A 112 16.35 -9.52 13.75
N TYR A 113 15.25 -10.25 13.52
CA TYR A 113 15.05 -11.03 12.30
C TYR A 113 14.81 -10.14 11.10
N TYR A 114 14.10 -9.03 11.30
CA TYR A 114 13.77 -8.07 10.26
C TYR A 114 15.01 -7.37 9.67
N LYS A 115 16.11 -7.27 10.44
CA LYS A 115 17.40 -6.80 9.91
C LYS A 115 18.00 -7.72 8.85
N ASN A 116 17.57 -8.99 8.81
CA ASN A 116 18.05 -10.01 7.90
C ASN A 116 17.10 -10.22 6.71
N LEU A 117 16.13 -9.34 6.49
CA LEU A 117 15.35 -9.40 5.26
C LEU A 117 16.28 -9.33 4.03
N PRO A 118 15.99 -10.09 2.96
CA PRO A 118 16.88 -10.18 1.82
C PRO A 118 17.04 -8.81 1.16
N PRO A 119 18.26 -8.40 0.81
CA PRO A 119 18.51 -7.09 0.21
C PRO A 119 17.90 -6.93 -1.18
N SER A 120 17.54 -8.05 -1.84
CA SER A 120 16.79 -8.05 -3.10
C SER A 120 15.35 -7.56 -2.93
N LEU A 121 14.80 -7.59 -1.71
CA LEU A 121 13.43 -7.20 -1.43
C LEU A 121 13.29 -5.68 -1.50
N THR A 122 12.87 -5.22 -2.67
CA THR A 122 12.93 -3.82 -3.10
C THR A 122 11.54 -3.26 -3.39
N GLU A 123 10.52 -4.12 -3.48
CA GLU A 123 9.13 -3.73 -3.72
C GLU A 123 8.24 -4.09 -2.53
N LEU A 124 7.41 -3.14 -2.11
CA LEU A 124 6.45 -3.30 -1.03
C LEU A 124 5.09 -2.73 -1.42
N ALA A 125 4.07 -3.57 -1.37
CA ALA A 125 2.68 -3.16 -1.54
C ALA A 125 1.89 -3.36 -0.24
N LEU A 126 1.24 -2.31 0.25
CA LEU A 126 0.50 -2.29 1.50
C LEU A 126 -0.92 -1.77 1.33
N ASN A 127 -1.86 -2.47 1.96
CA ASN A 127 -3.24 -2.03 2.09
C ASN A 127 -3.62 -1.82 3.56
N VAL A 128 -3.67 -0.55 3.96
CA VAL A 128 -3.85 -0.15 5.36
C VAL A 128 -5.14 0.64 5.56
N SER A 129 -5.75 0.44 6.73
CA SER A 129 -6.91 1.23 7.15
C SER A 129 -6.45 2.64 7.51
N ALA A 130 -7.26 3.68 7.26
CA ALA A 130 -7.01 5.01 7.82
C ALA A 130 -7.33 5.10 9.33
N GLU A 131 -8.05 4.13 9.89
CA GLU A 131 -8.39 4.10 11.32
C GLU A 131 -7.32 3.40 12.14
N ALA A 132 -7.21 3.80 13.41
CA ALA A 132 -6.54 3.01 14.42
C ALA A 132 -7.54 2.01 15.03
N THR A 133 -7.02 0.92 15.62
CA THR A 133 -7.87 -0.07 16.30
C THR A 133 -8.62 0.61 17.44
N ARG A 134 -9.89 0.28 17.60
CA ARG A 134 -10.75 0.89 18.62
C ARG A 134 -10.15 0.69 20.02
N GLY A 135 -9.89 1.80 20.71
CA GLY A 135 -9.30 1.78 22.06
C GLY A 135 -7.77 1.74 22.10
N ALA A 136 -7.09 1.69 20.96
CA ALA A 136 -5.64 1.86 20.88
C ALA A 136 -5.25 3.34 20.85
N GLU A 137 -4.03 3.65 21.32
CA GLU A 137 -3.42 4.97 21.07
C GLU A 137 -3.24 5.16 19.55
N ASP A 138 -3.50 6.38 19.05
CA ASP A 138 -3.34 6.69 17.63
C ASP A 138 -1.85 6.83 17.26
N ARG A 139 -1.18 5.69 17.14
CA ARG A 139 0.22 5.52 16.73
C ARG A 139 0.35 5.14 15.26
N TRP A 140 -0.72 5.32 14.50
CA TRP A 140 -0.87 4.87 13.12
C TRP A 140 0.36 5.16 12.24
N ALA A 141 0.82 6.40 12.25
CA ALA A 141 1.96 6.82 11.43
C ALA A 141 3.30 6.29 11.96
N ASP A 142 3.46 6.18 13.28
CA ASP A 142 4.67 5.61 13.89
C ASP A 142 4.82 4.14 13.55
N ASP A 143 3.76 3.36 13.74
CA ASP A 143 3.81 1.92 13.54
C ASP A 143 3.97 1.57 12.05
N LEU A 144 3.28 2.29 11.15
CA LEU A 144 3.45 2.11 9.70
C LEU A 144 4.86 2.51 9.23
N SER A 145 5.36 3.66 9.68
CA SER A 145 6.71 4.11 9.29
C SER A 145 7.81 3.20 9.83
N ALA A 146 7.66 2.68 11.06
CA ALA A 146 8.57 1.71 11.64
C ALA A 146 8.57 0.40 10.85
N PHE A 147 7.40 -0.07 10.40
CA PHE A 147 7.28 -1.25 9.55
C PHE A 147 7.95 -1.04 8.19
N ILE A 148 7.62 0.03 7.47
CA ILE A 148 8.22 0.33 6.16
C ILE A 148 9.74 0.53 6.29
N GLY A 149 10.21 1.14 7.37
CA GLY A 149 11.64 1.36 7.65
C GLY A 149 12.48 0.09 7.82
N VAL A 150 11.84 -1.08 7.93
CA VAL A 150 12.52 -2.38 7.88
C VAL A 150 13.11 -2.65 6.49
N PHE A 151 12.47 -2.17 5.42
CA PHE A 151 12.85 -2.43 4.03
C PHE A 151 13.85 -1.38 3.53
N ARG A 152 15.13 -1.56 3.85
CA ARG A 152 16.18 -0.54 3.60
C ARG A 152 16.53 -0.32 2.13
N GLN A 153 16.28 -1.32 1.28
CA GLN A 153 16.57 -1.26 -0.16
C GLN A 153 15.32 -0.94 -0.99
N LEU A 154 14.27 -0.41 -0.37
CA LEU A 154 13.00 -0.20 -1.04
C LEU A 154 13.13 0.81 -2.19
N THR A 155 12.84 0.35 -3.41
CA THR A 155 12.78 1.16 -4.63
C THR A 155 11.34 1.39 -5.06
N GLN A 156 10.41 0.50 -4.74
CA GLN A 156 8.99 0.65 -5.04
C GLN A 156 8.12 0.54 -3.79
N LEU A 157 7.26 1.53 -3.59
CA LEU A 157 6.23 1.53 -2.54
C LEU A 157 4.86 1.79 -3.14
N ASP A 158 3.97 0.81 -3.03
CA ASP A 158 2.54 0.96 -3.31
C ASP A 158 1.76 1.02 -2.00
N LEU A 159 1.15 2.15 -1.70
CA LEU A 159 0.41 2.36 -0.45
C LEU A 159 -1.06 2.70 -0.73
N VAL A 160 -1.93 1.76 -0.38
CA VAL A 160 -3.37 1.97 -0.32
C VAL A 160 -3.73 2.39 1.10
N ILE A 161 -4.26 3.60 1.28
CA ILE A 161 -4.81 4.06 2.56
C ILE A 161 -6.32 4.14 2.42
N LYS A 162 -7.04 3.11 2.85
CA LYS A 162 -8.49 3.08 2.66
C LYS A 162 -9.18 4.09 3.58
N PRO A 163 -10.04 4.98 3.03
CA PRO A 163 -10.85 5.86 3.84
C PRO A 163 -11.96 5.08 4.55
N VAL A 164 -12.53 5.70 5.57
CA VAL A 164 -13.68 5.15 6.30
C VAL A 164 -14.94 5.41 5.49
N ASP A 165 -15.69 4.37 5.15
CA ASP A 165 -16.90 4.43 4.29
C ASP A 165 -17.90 5.54 4.70
N PHE A 166 -17.92 5.93 5.99
CA PHE A 166 -18.83 6.95 6.54
C PHE A 166 -18.15 7.91 7.54
N GLY A 167 -16.81 7.96 7.56
CA GLY A 167 -16.04 8.77 8.49
C GLY A 167 -15.53 10.08 7.89
N PRO A 168 -15.01 11.00 8.72
CA PRO A 168 -14.32 12.18 8.22
C PRO A 168 -13.12 11.77 7.37
N GLN A 169 -12.84 12.52 6.32
CA GLN A 169 -11.63 12.32 5.53
C GLN A 169 -10.40 12.71 6.38
N VAL A 170 -9.62 11.71 6.80
CA VAL A 170 -8.42 11.90 7.63
C VAL A 170 -7.19 11.98 6.72
N ASP A 171 -6.44 13.08 6.84
CA ASP A 171 -5.15 13.23 6.18
C ASP A 171 -4.06 12.45 6.92
N ARG A 172 -4.00 11.14 6.68
CA ARG A 172 -2.95 10.26 7.23
C ARG A 172 -1.60 10.51 6.59
N LEU A 173 -1.58 11.00 5.35
CA LEU A 173 -0.33 11.31 4.65
C LEU A 173 0.44 12.43 5.37
N LYS A 174 -0.25 13.45 5.88
CA LYS A 174 0.35 14.52 6.70
C LYS A 174 1.17 14.00 7.87
N GLN A 175 0.73 12.94 8.52
CA GLN A 175 1.43 12.35 9.68
C GLN A 175 2.56 11.40 9.26
N LEU A 176 2.35 10.66 8.17
CA LEU A 176 3.26 9.63 7.67
C LEU A 176 4.43 10.20 6.86
N ALA A 177 4.13 11.15 5.96
CA ALA A 177 5.10 11.71 5.04
C ALA A 177 6.35 12.21 5.75
N PRO A 178 6.30 12.97 6.86
CA PRO A 178 7.50 13.41 7.60
C PRO A 178 8.41 12.28 8.11
N LYS A 179 7.83 11.10 8.39
CA LYS A 179 8.53 9.95 8.99
C LYS A 179 9.14 9.01 7.95
N LEU A 180 8.59 9.00 6.74
CA LEU A 180 9.10 8.18 5.64
C LEU A 180 10.30 8.86 4.97
N GLN A 181 11.48 8.26 5.18
CA GLN A 181 12.71 8.56 4.47
C GLN A 181 13.16 7.30 3.74
N LEU A 182 12.91 7.27 2.43
CA LEU A 182 13.16 6.10 1.59
C LEU A 182 14.25 6.46 0.58
N PRO A 183 15.54 6.27 0.93
CA PRO A 183 16.66 6.85 0.18
C PRO A 183 16.82 6.33 -1.25
N ASN A 184 16.23 5.17 -1.56
CA ASN A 184 16.31 4.52 -2.87
C ASN A 184 14.97 4.52 -3.62
N LEU A 185 13.96 5.26 -3.13
CA LEU A 185 12.62 5.21 -3.69
C LEU A 185 12.60 5.78 -5.12
N GLN A 186 12.24 4.92 -6.08
CA GLN A 186 12.10 5.21 -7.50
C GLN A 186 10.64 5.27 -7.92
N CYS A 187 9.80 4.38 -7.40
CA CYS A 187 8.40 4.24 -7.77
C CYS A 187 7.50 4.42 -6.55
N LEU A 188 6.60 5.39 -6.60
CA LEU A 188 5.61 5.62 -5.55
C LEU A 188 4.20 5.49 -6.10
N GLY A 189 3.43 4.54 -5.60
CA GLY A 189 1.99 4.44 -5.83
C GLY A 189 1.20 4.85 -4.60
N LEU A 190 0.30 5.81 -4.73
CA LEU A 190 -0.64 6.21 -3.69
C LEU A 190 -2.08 5.94 -4.16
N TYR A 191 -2.81 5.15 -3.37
CA TYR A 191 -4.14 4.69 -3.74
C TYR A 191 -5.15 5.02 -2.64
N MET A 192 -6.30 5.57 -3.03
CA MET A 192 -7.43 5.91 -2.14
C MET A 192 -7.06 6.89 -1.02
N VAL A 193 -5.94 7.61 -1.14
CA VAL A 193 -5.43 8.54 -0.12
C VAL A 193 -6.22 9.85 -0.17
N TYR A 194 -6.54 10.41 0.99
CA TYR A 194 -6.93 11.80 1.12
C TYR A 194 -5.79 12.61 1.73
N CYS A 195 -5.38 13.71 1.08
CA CYS A 195 -4.29 14.53 1.56
C CYS A 195 -4.36 16.00 1.11
N SER A 196 -3.60 16.88 1.76
CA SER A 196 -3.32 18.22 1.25
C SER A 196 -2.24 18.20 0.16
N VAL A 197 -2.27 19.18 -0.75
CA VAL A 197 -1.20 19.38 -1.74
C VAL A 197 0.14 19.68 -1.09
N GLY A 198 0.13 20.43 0.01
CA GLY A 198 1.35 20.77 0.73
C GLY A 198 2.06 19.51 1.22
N ASP A 199 1.30 18.58 1.82
CA ASP A 199 1.84 17.34 2.38
C ASP A 199 2.29 16.38 1.28
N LEU A 200 1.49 16.20 0.22
CA LEU A 200 1.86 15.37 -0.93
C LEU A 200 3.07 15.94 -1.68
N GLY A 201 3.07 17.24 -1.96
CA GLY A 201 4.16 17.93 -2.63
C GLY A 201 5.46 17.87 -1.83
N ALA A 202 5.40 18.10 -0.50
CA ALA A 202 6.56 17.96 0.37
C ALA A 202 7.12 16.53 0.40
N PHE A 203 6.23 15.52 0.35
CA PHE A 203 6.65 14.12 0.30
C PHE A 203 7.37 13.79 -1.01
N ILE A 204 6.84 14.23 -2.15
CA ILE A 204 7.43 14.02 -3.47
C ILE A 204 8.79 14.74 -3.57
N VAL A 205 8.84 16.03 -3.21
CA VAL A 205 10.07 16.84 -3.30
C VAL A 205 11.19 16.28 -2.43
N ARG A 206 10.86 15.65 -1.29
CA ARG A 206 11.87 14.99 -0.45
C ARG A 206 12.59 13.85 -1.17
N HIS A 207 11.89 13.14 -2.04
CA HIS A 207 12.42 11.99 -2.80
C HIS A 207 12.85 12.36 -4.23
N LYS A 208 12.92 13.66 -4.55
CA LYS A 208 13.20 14.16 -5.92
C LYS A 208 14.49 13.66 -6.56
N ALA A 209 15.47 13.22 -5.77
CA ALA A 209 16.76 12.77 -6.27
C ALA A 209 16.68 11.36 -6.89
N THR A 210 15.73 10.54 -6.44
CA THR A 210 15.61 9.14 -6.82
C THR A 210 14.27 8.80 -7.45
N LEU A 211 13.22 9.58 -7.20
CA LEU A 211 11.87 9.29 -7.67
C LEU A 211 11.78 9.46 -9.20
N GLU A 212 11.42 8.37 -9.87
CA GLU A 212 11.29 8.24 -11.32
C GLU A 212 9.83 8.14 -11.75
N SER A 213 8.97 7.51 -10.94
CA SER A 213 7.54 7.39 -11.22
C SER A 213 6.64 7.65 -10.01
N LEU A 214 5.50 8.27 -10.28
CA LEU A 214 4.43 8.55 -9.33
C LEU A 214 3.08 8.10 -9.91
N THR A 215 2.40 7.22 -9.19
CA THR A 215 1.05 6.76 -9.54
C THR A 215 0.07 7.25 -8.47
N LEU A 216 -0.95 7.99 -8.89
CA LEU A 216 -2.02 8.47 -8.02
C LEU A 216 -3.35 7.87 -8.50
N VAL A 217 -3.97 7.04 -7.68
CA VAL A 217 -5.25 6.40 -8.01
C VAL A 217 -6.28 6.69 -6.93
N ARG A 218 -7.43 7.28 -7.32
CA ARG A 218 -8.49 7.65 -6.37
C ARG A 218 -7.98 8.53 -5.22
N VAL A 219 -6.98 9.37 -5.50
CA VAL A 219 -6.43 10.31 -4.52
C VAL A 219 -7.33 11.53 -4.46
N GLY A 220 -7.80 11.85 -3.26
CA GLY A 220 -8.57 13.06 -2.98
C GLY A 220 -7.67 14.15 -2.43
N VAL A 221 -7.73 15.33 -3.05
CA VAL A 221 -6.97 16.49 -2.58
C VAL A 221 -7.90 17.57 -2.05
N SER A 222 -7.58 18.06 -0.85
CA SER A 222 -8.29 19.20 -0.26
C SER A 222 -8.02 20.49 -1.04
N GLY A 223 -9.04 21.35 -1.21
CA GLY A 223 -8.89 22.69 -1.83
C GLY A 223 -9.11 22.78 -3.35
N GLY A 224 -9.72 21.76 -3.96
CA GLY A 224 -10.25 21.84 -5.32
C GLY A 224 -9.18 21.85 -6.43
N ILE A 225 -9.55 22.30 -7.63
CA ILE A 225 -8.69 22.19 -8.82
C ILE A 225 -7.47 23.10 -8.78
N GLY A 226 -7.57 24.28 -8.16
CA GLY A 226 -6.42 25.18 -8.01
C GLY A 226 -5.24 24.50 -7.30
N HIS A 227 -5.55 23.65 -6.32
CA HIS A 227 -4.58 22.86 -5.59
C HIS A 227 -3.91 21.79 -6.47
N TRP A 228 -4.66 21.06 -7.29
CA TRP A 228 -4.08 20.14 -8.27
C TRP A 228 -3.15 20.84 -9.27
N ARG A 229 -3.54 22.03 -9.75
CA ARG A 229 -2.66 22.84 -10.60
C ARG A 229 -1.36 23.22 -9.89
N SER A 230 -1.43 23.60 -8.61
CA SER A 230 -0.23 23.87 -7.81
C SER A 230 0.65 22.63 -7.63
N LEU A 231 0.06 21.43 -7.45
CA LEU A 231 0.81 20.19 -7.38
C LEU A 231 1.54 19.88 -8.70
N PHE A 232 0.88 20.04 -9.84
CA PHE A 232 1.50 19.80 -11.15
C PHE A 232 2.60 20.81 -11.47
N ALA A 233 2.40 22.08 -11.13
CA ALA A 233 3.47 23.08 -11.22
C ALA A 233 4.68 22.68 -10.37
N LEU A 234 4.45 22.27 -9.11
CA LEU A 234 5.51 21.81 -8.21
C LEU A 234 6.25 20.59 -8.74
N ILE A 235 5.54 19.58 -9.26
CA ILE A 235 6.16 18.39 -9.87
C ILE A 235 6.97 18.77 -11.11
N ARG A 236 6.40 19.59 -12.01
CA ARG A 236 7.08 20.07 -13.21
C ARG A 236 8.39 20.81 -12.86
N ASP A 237 8.34 21.68 -11.86
CA ASP A 237 9.46 22.56 -11.51
C ASP A 237 10.58 21.81 -10.76
N HIS A 238 10.26 20.74 -10.03
CA HIS A 238 11.23 20.01 -9.22
C HIS A 238 11.61 18.62 -9.75
N LEU A 239 10.76 17.98 -10.55
CA LEU A 239 10.95 16.61 -11.08
C LEU A 239 10.53 16.54 -12.57
N PRO A 240 11.21 17.26 -13.48
CA PRO A 240 10.80 17.36 -14.88
C PRO A 240 10.83 16.04 -15.67
N ARG A 241 11.51 15.01 -15.14
CA ARG A 241 11.62 13.66 -15.73
C ARG A 241 10.70 12.63 -15.10
N LEU A 242 9.89 13.01 -14.11
CA LEU A 242 8.99 12.10 -13.42
C LEU A 242 7.91 11.58 -14.38
N GLY A 243 7.72 10.26 -14.42
CA GLY A 243 6.52 9.65 -14.99
C GLY A 243 5.36 9.77 -14.02
N LEU A 244 4.25 10.35 -14.44
CA LEU A 244 3.05 10.52 -13.63
C LEU A 244 1.88 9.74 -14.25
N SER A 245 1.21 8.93 -13.44
CA SER A 245 -0.06 8.28 -13.80
C SER A 245 -1.15 8.76 -12.84
N ILE A 246 -2.24 9.34 -13.34
CA ILE A 246 -3.37 9.80 -12.53
C ILE A 246 -4.65 9.11 -12.98
N LYS A 247 -5.34 8.47 -12.03
CA LYS A 247 -6.55 7.68 -12.31
C LYS A 247 -7.62 7.96 -11.28
N LEU A 248 -8.81 8.40 -11.70
CA LEU A 248 -9.98 8.56 -10.83
C LEU A 248 -9.76 9.47 -9.61
N CYS A 249 -8.84 10.43 -9.68
CA CYS A 249 -8.53 11.35 -8.58
C CYS A 249 -9.62 12.42 -8.42
N THR A 250 -9.73 13.01 -7.23
CA THR A 250 -10.79 13.98 -6.93
C THR A 250 -10.27 15.30 -6.35
N ALA A 251 -11.03 16.37 -6.59
CA ALA A 251 -10.74 17.74 -6.19
C ALA A 251 -11.99 18.33 -5.52
N GLY A 252 -12.00 18.43 -4.19
CA GLY A 252 -13.17 18.92 -3.46
C GLY A 252 -14.45 18.10 -3.71
N GLY A 253 -14.32 16.79 -3.94
CA GLY A 253 -15.44 15.89 -4.24
C GLY A 253 -15.78 15.74 -5.73
N LEU A 254 -15.16 16.50 -6.62
CA LEU A 254 -15.32 16.38 -8.07
C LEU A 254 -14.23 15.49 -8.68
N THR A 255 -14.58 14.61 -9.62
CA THR A 255 -13.59 13.78 -10.33
C THR A 255 -12.78 14.63 -11.31
N LEU A 256 -11.46 14.45 -11.31
CA LEU A 256 -10.58 15.01 -12.31
C LEU A 256 -10.70 14.22 -13.62
N LEU A 257 -10.99 14.92 -14.71
CA LEU A 257 -11.04 14.38 -16.05
C LEU A 257 -10.01 15.10 -16.92
N CYS A 258 -9.30 14.34 -17.76
CA CYS A 258 -8.50 14.90 -18.83
C CYS A 258 -9.29 14.79 -20.14
N ARG A 259 -9.34 15.87 -20.92
CA ARG A 259 -9.98 15.84 -22.25
C ARG A 259 -8.88 15.94 -23.29
N VAL A 260 -8.62 14.82 -23.97
CA VAL A 260 -7.77 14.81 -25.16
C VAL A 260 -8.65 15.10 -26.37
N GLU A 261 -8.51 16.27 -26.97
CA GLU A 261 -9.19 16.60 -28.22
C GLU A 261 -8.53 15.84 -29.38
N GLN A 262 -9.10 14.70 -29.80
CA GLN A 262 -8.78 14.12 -31.11
C GLN A 262 -9.54 14.86 -32.21
N GLU A 263 -8.94 14.94 -33.41
CA GLU A 263 -9.45 15.68 -34.59
C GLU A 263 -10.90 15.33 -35.00
N ASN A 264 -11.50 14.26 -34.45
CA ASN A 264 -12.83 13.76 -34.81
C ASN A 264 -13.92 13.89 -33.72
N GLY A 265 -13.66 14.63 -32.63
CA GLY A 265 -14.69 14.93 -31.62
C GLY A 265 -14.46 14.23 -30.28
N GLU A 266 -14.11 15.05 -29.29
CA GLU A 266 -13.96 14.83 -27.84
C GLU A 266 -14.24 13.42 -27.27
N GLU A 267 -13.19 12.65 -27.03
CA GLU A 267 -13.17 11.63 -25.98
C GLU A 267 -12.71 12.28 -24.66
N SER A 268 -13.32 11.89 -23.54
CA SER A 268 -12.91 12.33 -22.20
C SER A 268 -12.40 11.11 -21.45
N GLU A 269 -11.19 11.19 -20.90
CA GLU A 269 -10.59 10.09 -20.16
C GLU A 269 -10.61 10.36 -18.65
N ASP A 270 -11.08 9.36 -17.89
CA ASP A 270 -11.06 9.33 -16.42
C ASP A 270 -9.67 9.00 -15.85
N CYS A 271 -8.71 8.70 -16.73
CA CYS A 271 -7.33 8.32 -16.45
C CYS A 271 -6.44 9.03 -17.45
N PHE A 272 -5.31 9.58 -17.01
CA PHE A 272 -4.31 10.13 -17.93
C PHE A 272 -2.90 9.90 -17.39
N ASP A 273 -1.97 9.67 -18.30
CA ASP A 273 -0.56 9.43 -18.01
C ASP A 273 0.26 10.59 -18.63
N VAL A 274 1.11 11.22 -17.81
CA VAL A 274 2.00 12.31 -18.22
C VAL A 274 3.44 11.87 -18.03
N GLY A 275 4.20 11.74 -19.13
CA GLY A 275 5.59 11.32 -19.10
C GLY A 275 6.58 12.41 -19.53
N GLY A 276 7.66 12.57 -18.75
CA GLY A 276 9.02 12.82 -19.27
C GLY A 276 9.36 14.15 -19.96
N SER A 277 8.43 15.08 -20.22
CA SER A 277 8.76 16.38 -20.82
C SER A 277 7.91 17.55 -20.29
N HIS A 278 8.50 18.74 -20.25
CA HIS A 278 7.83 19.98 -19.81
C HIS A 278 6.54 20.29 -20.60
N GLU A 279 6.48 19.90 -21.87
CA GLU A 279 5.35 20.12 -22.77
C GLU A 279 4.14 19.22 -22.42
N ALA A 280 4.39 17.95 -22.08
CA ALA A 280 3.35 17.03 -21.62
C ALA A 280 2.67 17.56 -20.33
N TRP A 281 3.45 18.08 -19.40
CA TRP A 281 2.95 18.70 -18.17
C TRP A 281 2.13 19.97 -18.41
N THR A 282 2.55 20.80 -19.37
CA THR A 282 1.86 22.06 -19.69
C THR A 282 0.50 21.79 -20.32
N THR A 283 0.44 20.80 -21.21
CA THR A 283 -0.80 20.36 -21.86
C THR A 283 -1.78 19.80 -20.82
N ALA A 284 -1.32 18.89 -19.96
CA ALA A 284 -2.15 18.33 -18.88
C ALA A 284 -2.72 19.42 -17.95
N MET A 285 -1.95 20.47 -17.62
CA MET A 285 -2.46 21.59 -16.81
C MET A 285 -3.54 22.43 -17.49
N GLN A 286 -3.49 22.56 -18.83
CA GLN A 286 -4.46 23.32 -19.62
C GLN A 286 -5.77 22.54 -19.82
N GLU A 287 -5.69 21.22 -19.89
CA GLU A 287 -6.84 20.34 -20.18
C GLU A 287 -7.70 20.00 -18.95
N ILE A 288 -7.24 20.30 -17.73
CA ILE A 288 -8.06 20.13 -16.51
C ILE A 288 -9.23 21.12 -16.52
N LYS A 289 -10.42 20.60 -16.83
CA LYS A 289 -11.71 21.32 -16.80
C LYS A 289 -12.61 20.73 -15.69
N THR A 290 -13.42 21.59 -15.06
CA THR A 290 -14.54 21.18 -14.19
C THR A 290 -15.73 20.74 -15.02
N ARG A 291 -16.37 19.62 -14.67
CA ARG A 291 -17.79 19.39 -14.98
C ARG A 291 -18.59 19.44 -13.69
#